data_AF-A0A1Y6MEA4-F1
#
_entry.id   AF-A0A1Y6MEA4-F1
#
_cell.length_a   1.000
_cell.length_b   1.000
_cell.length_c   1.000
_cell.angle_alpha   90.00
_cell.angle_beta   90.00
_cell.angle_gamma   90.00
#
_symmetry.space_group_name_H-M   'P 1'
#
loop_
_entity.id
_entity.type
_entity.pdbx_description
1 polymer ?
#
loop_
_entity_poly.entity_id
_entity_poly.type
_entity_poly.pdbx_seq_one_letter_code
_entity_poly.pdbx_strand_id
1 'polypeptide(L)'
;MFNDYYLIKSFGTQSRLKTNAQGRIKKQKRESESAEQKALIQWASYTVIHGLRIGDYLTHVPNEGKRGPKAIKDFIELGGSPGYPDLMLDIPSSKYHGLRIEMKAPKPNKSVVSNNQNQWLHRLDDIGYQAVICYSASEAIAIITEYMGHYEQSN
;
A
#
# COMPACT_ATOMS: atom_id res chain seq x y z
N MET A 1 24.10 -33.35 14.47
CA MET A 1 23.20 -32.88 13.39
C MET A 1 23.61 -31.46 13.03
N PHE A 2 24.16 -31.25 11.83
CA PHE A 2 24.41 -29.91 11.32
C PHE A 2 23.05 -29.20 11.19
N ASN A 3 22.86 -28.10 11.90
CA ASN A 3 21.63 -27.34 11.88
C ASN A 3 21.61 -26.50 10.60
N ASP A 4 20.76 -26.88 9.64
CA ASP A 4 20.57 -26.23 8.32
C ASP A 4 20.45 -24.70 8.43
N TYR A 5 19.95 -24.19 9.55
CA TYR A 5 19.87 -22.76 9.85
C TYR A 5 21.24 -22.05 9.83
N TYR A 6 22.27 -22.63 10.45
CA TYR A 6 23.61 -22.04 10.48
C TYR A 6 24.31 -22.16 9.13
N LEU A 7 24.07 -23.26 8.40
CA LEU A 7 24.59 -23.49 7.05
C LEU A 7 24.05 -22.43 6.07
N ILE A 8 22.75 -22.14 6.10
CA ILE A 8 22.12 -21.15 5.20
C ILE A 8 22.58 -19.72 5.51
N LYS A 9 22.84 -19.40 6.79
CA LYS A 9 23.41 -18.11 7.19
C LYS A 9 24.86 -17.93 6.74
N SER A 10 25.67 -18.99 6.69
CA SER A 10 27.08 -18.90 6.25
C SER A 10 27.24 -18.61 4.76
N PHE A 11 26.21 -18.83 3.94
CA PHE A 11 26.19 -18.45 2.52
C PHE A 11 25.84 -16.97 2.26
N GLY A 12 25.77 -16.12 3.29
CA GLY A 12 25.53 -14.68 3.12
C GLY A 12 24.09 -14.30 2.73
N THR A 13 23.13 -15.21 2.90
CA THR A 13 21.74 -14.98 2.50
C THR A 13 21.03 -13.96 3.40
N GLN A 14 20.57 -12.82 2.86
CA GLN A 14 19.79 -11.80 3.61
C GLN A 14 18.33 -12.20 3.92
N SER A 15 17.94 -13.46 3.68
CA SER A 15 16.56 -13.91 3.88
C SER A 15 16.29 -14.16 5.36
N ARG A 16 15.25 -13.54 5.92
CA ARG A 16 14.75 -13.90 7.25
C ARG A 16 14.08 -15.28 7.17
N LEU A 17 14.45 -16.18 8.07
CA LEU A 17 13.93 -17.55 8.14
C LEU A 17 13.12 -17.70 9.43
N LYS A 18 12.01 -18.45 9.36
CA LYS A 18 11.21 -18.85 10.53
C LYS A 18 11.08 -20.37 10.55
N THR A 19 11.24 -20.96 11.73
CA THR A 19 10.97 -22.38 11.98
C THR A 19 9.53 -22.56 12.40
N ASN A 20 8.83 -23.56 11.83
CA ASN A 20 7.48 -23.91 12.28
C ASN A 20 7.52 -24.84 13.51
N ALA A 21 6.35 -25.14 14.10
CA ALA A 21 6.22 -26.03 15.25
C ALA A 21 6.74 -27.46 15.02
N GLN A 22 6.94 -27.88 13.76
CA GLN A 22 7.52 -29.17 13.38
C GLN A 22 9.02 -29.08 13.00
N GLY A 23 9.70 -27.97 13.32
CA GLY A 23 11.14 -27.79 13.07
C GLY A 23 11.52 -27.53 11.62
N ARG A 24 10.56 -27.39 10.69
CA ARG A 24 10.84 -27.06 9.28
C ARG A 24 11.14 -25.58 9.12
N ILE A 25 12.25 -25.29 8.44
CA ILE A 25 12.66 -23.93 8.08
C ILE A 25 11.81 -23.44 6.90
N LYS A 26 11.17 -22.28 7.04
CA LYS A 26 10.48 -21.56 5.96
C LYS A 26 11.06 -20.16 5.80
N LYS A 27 11.11 -19.69 4.55
CA LYS A 27 11.39 -18.28 4.25
C LYS A 27 10.29 -17.41 4.85
N GLN A 28 10.66 -16.45 5.70
CA GLN A 28 9.73 -15.44 6.16
C GLN A 28 9.38 -14.54 4.97
N LYS A 29 8.09 -14.51 4.59
CA LYS A 29 7.61 -13.59 3.56
C LYS A 29 7.90 -12.17 4.04
N ARG A 30 8.67 -11.39 3.27
CA ARG A 30 8.90 -9.96 3.56
C ARG A 30 7.55 -9.26 3.39
N GLU A 31 7.07 -8.66 4.47
CA GLU A 31 5.95 -7.69 4.48
C GLU A 31 6.42 -6.35 3.91
N SER A 32 7.08 -6.33 2.75
CA SER A 32 7.65 -5.08 2.24
C SER A 32 6.55 -4.08 1.91
N GLU A 33 5.48 -4.49 1.23
CA GLU A 33 4.34 -3.61 0.91
C GLU A 33 3.69 -3.02 2.17
N SER A 34 3.33 -3.86 3.15
CA SER A 34 2.74 -3.39 4.42
C SER A 34 3.71 -2.55 5.25
N ALA A 35 5.02 -2.82 5.19
CA ALA A 35 6.02 -2.00 5.88
C ALA A 35 6.16 -0.62 5.24
N GLU A 36 6.19 -0.55 3.91
CA GLU A 36 6.21 0.73 3.17
C GLU A 36 4.93 1.53 3.45
N GLN A 37 3.77 0.89 3.43
CA GLN A 37 2.51 1.57 3.77
C GLN A 37 2.50 2.07 5.22
N LYS A 38 2.98 1.27 6.18
CA LYS A 38 3.11 1.72 7.58
C LYS A 38 4.04 2.92 7.71
N ALA A 39 5.16 2.93 6.99
CA ALA A 39 6.10 4.04 6.99
C ALA A 39 5.45 5.31 6.41
N LEU A 40 4.69 5.19 5.32
CA LEU A 40 3.92 6.29 4.73
C LEU A 40 2.88 6.84 5.72
N ILE A 41 2.10 5.97 6.36
CA ILE A 41 1.07 6.37 7.33
C ILE A 41 1.70 7.05 8.56
N GLN A 42 2.86 6.56 9.02
CA GLN A 42 3.61 7.21 10.09
C GLN A 42 4.10 8.60 9.67
N TRP A 43 4.64 8.76 8.46
CA TRP A 43 5.02 10.08 7.95
C TRP A 43 3.82 11.02 7.87
N ALA A 44 2.69 10.53 7.36
CA ALA A 44 1.46 11.30 7.21
C ALA A 44 0.91 11.81 8.55
N SER A 45 1.00 11.02 9.62
CA SER A 45 0.52 11.42 10.95
C SER A 45 1.30 12.57 11.60
N TYR A 46 2.55 12.80 11.18
CA TYR A 46 3.38 13.90 11.68
C TYR A 46 3.54 15.06 10.70
N THR A 47 3.08 14.91 9.45
CA THR A 47 3.33 15.89 8.41
C THR A 47 2.15 16.82 8.20
N VAL A 48 2.44 18.12 8.24
CA VAL A 48 1.47 19.20 7.95
C VAL A 48 1.92 19.93 6.70
N ILE A 49 1.03 20.03 5.70
CA ILE A 49 1.25 20.78 4.45
C ILE A 49 0.06 21.72 4.29
N HIS A 50 0.32 23.01 4.01
CA HIS A 50 -0.74 24.03 3.90
C HIS A 50 -1.71 24.09 5.11
N GLY A 51 -1.21 23.78 6.32
CA GLY A 51 -2.01 23.76 7.54
C GLY A 51 -2.84 22.49 7.75
N LEU A 52 -2.84 21.55 6.80
CA LEU A 52 -3.53 20.27 6.91
C LEU A 52 -2.55 19.17 7.32
N ARG A 53 -2.88 18.42 8.37
CA ARG A 53 -2.16 17.18 8.71
C ARG A 53 -2.59 16.09 7.75
N ILE A 54 -1.66 15.55 6.96
CA ILE A 54 -1.97 14.59 5.89
C ILE A 54 -2.66 13.34 6.44
N GLY A 55 -2.21 12.83 7.59
CA GLY A 55 -2.76 11.63 8.22
C GLY A 55 -4.23 11.75 8.63
N ASP A 56 -4.77 12.96 8.80
CA ASP A 56 -6.18 13.17 9.14
C ASP A 56 -7.10 12.94 7.93
N TYR A 57 -6.54 12.95 6.71
CA TYR A 57 -7.28 12.79 5.44
C TYR A 57 -6.84 11.58 4.61
N LEU A 58 -5.80 10.86 5.05
CA LEU A 58 -5.27 9.68 4.36
C LEU A 58 -5.81 8.39 5.01
N THR A 59 -6.74 7.73 4.32
CA THR A 59 -7.43 6.54 4.84
C THR A 59 -7.06 5.28 4.06
N HIS A 60 -6.83 4.18 4.78
CA HIS A 60 -6.62 2.86 4.18
C HIS A 60 -7.94 2.13 3.92
N VAL A 61 -8.05 1.52 2.74
CA VAL A 61 -9.13 0.62 2.33
C VAL A 61 -8.65 -0.84 2.42
N PRO A 62 -9.10 -1.63 3.42
CA PRO A 62 -8.58 -2.97 3.69
C PRO A 62 -9.17 -4.04 2.76
N ASN A 63 -8.86 -3.97 1.47
CA ASN A 63 -9.37 -4.89 0.44
C ASN A 63 -8.64 -6.24 0.43
N GLU A 64 -7.39 -6.29 0.88
CA GLU A 64 -6.45 -7.42 0.83
C GLU A 64 -6.73 -8.54 1.84
N GLY A 65 -7.72 -8.35 2.72
CA GLY A 65 -8.11 -9.31 3.75
C GLY A 65 -8.48 -10.69 3.16
N LYS A 66 -7.85 -11.75 3.70
CA LYS A 66 -8.27 -13.13 3.42
C LYS A 66 -9.67 -13.35 3.97
N ARG A 67 -10.61 -13.65 3.08
CA ARG A 67 -12.02 -13.88 3.42
C ARG A 67 -12.43 -15.29 2.95
N GLY A 68 -13.26 -15.96 3.73
CA GLY A 68 -13.95 -17.18 3.28
C GLY A 68 -15.06 -16.85 2.28
N PRO A 69 -15.63 -17.85 1.57
CA PRO A 69 -16.62 -17.60 0.51
C PRO A 69 -17.81 -16.72 0.95
N LYS A 70 -18.38 -16.99 2.13
CA LYS A 70 -19.47 -16.18 2.70
C LYS A 70 -19.03 -14.73 2.96
N ALA A 71 -17.89 -14.54 3.60
CA ALA A 71 -17.36 -13.21 3.90
C ALA A 71 -16.98 -12.42 2.63
N ILE A 72 -16.58 -13.09 1.54
CA ILE A 72 -16.37 -12.44 0.23
C ILE A 72 -17.70 -11.96 -0.33
N LYS A 73 -18.72 -12.83 -0.31
CA LYS A 73 -20.07 -12.48 -0.77
C LYS A 73 -20.62 -11.29 0.02
N ASP A 74 -20.60 -11.37 1.34
CA ASP A 74 -21.07 -10.30 2.22
C ASP A 74 -20.27 -9.00 1.95
N PHE A 75 -18.95 -9.08 1.76
CA PHE A 75 -18.12 -7.93 1.42
C PHE A 75 -18.58 -7.25 0.12
N ILE A 76 -18.83 -8.03 -0.94
CA ILE A 76 -19.29 -7.49 -2.23
C ILE A 76 -20.70 -6.92 -2.11
N GLU A 77 -21.62 -7.61 -1.43
CA GLU A 77 -23.01 -7.16 -1.22
C GLU A 77 -23.08 -5.85 -0.41
N LEU A 78 -22.11 -5.63 0.49
CA LEU A 78 -21.96 -4.38 1.23
C LEU A 78 -21.22 -3.28 0.46
N GLY A 79 -20.91 -3.49 -0.83
CA GLY A 79 -20.25 -2.50 -1.69
C GLY A 79 -18.72 -2.58 -1.72
N GLY A 80 -18.15 -3.61 -1.11
CA GLY A 80 -16.72 -3.90 -1.20
C GLY A 80 -16.27 -4.04 -2.65
N SER A 81 -15.18 -3.34 -2.99
CA SER A 81 -14.69 -3.22 -4.36
C SER A 81 -13.33 -3.90 -4.51
N PRO A 82 -13.26 -5.18 -4.97
CA PRO A 82 -12.01 -5.89 -5.13
C PRO A 82 -11.03 -5.13 -6.05
N GLY A 83 -9.81 -4.92 -5.56
CA GLY A 83 -8.76 -4.21 -6.30
C GLY A 83 -8.89 -2.69 -6.28
N TYR A 84 -9.81 -2.11 -5.51
CA TYR A 84 -9.80 -0.66 -5.27
C TYR A 84 -8.49 -0.28 -4.53
N PRO A 85 -7.89 0.89 -4.84
CA PRO A 85 -6.58 1.28 -4.31
C PRO A 85 -6.50 1.24 -2.78
N ASP A 86 -5.32 0.90 -2.27
CA ASP A 86 -5.07 0.71 -0.82
C ASP A 86 -5.33 1.96 0.00
N LEU A 87 -5.04 3.15 -0.54
CA LEU A 87 -5.14 4.42 0.18
C LEU A 87 -5.96 5.43 -0.61
N MET A 88 -6.75 6.22 0.12
CA MET A 88 -7.40 7.42 -0.37
C MET A 88 -6.96 8.65 0.43
N LEU A 89 -6.62 9.72 -0.28
CA LEU A 89 -6.43 11.05 0.30
C LEU A 89 -7.61 11.93 -0.13
N ASP A 90 -8.45 12.28 0.84
CA ASP A 90 -9.67 13.06 0.60
C ASP A 90 -9.43 14.55 0.81
N ILE A 91 -8.49 15.07 0.01
CA ILE A 91 -8.19 16.51 -0.12
C ILE A 91 -8.35 16.83 -1.60
N PRO A 92 -9.32 17.65 -2.03
CA PRO A 92 -9.41 18.08 -3.42
C PRO A 92 -8.27 19.06 -3.75
N SER A 93 -7.86 19.12 -5.01
CA SER A 93 -6.89 20.08 -5.54
C SER A 93 -7.48 20.80 -6.74
N SER A 94 -6.81 21.83 -7.25
CA SER A 94 -7.26 22.53 -8.47
C SER A 94 -7.22 21.65 -9.72
N LYS A 95 -6.47 20.53 -9.70
CA LYS A 95 -6.39 19.58 -10.81
C LYS A 95 -7.21 18.31 -10.64
N TYR A 96 -7.42 17.87 -9.40
CA TYR A 96 -7.95 16.53 -9.11
C TYR A 96 -8.96 16.56 -7.96
N HIS A 97 -9.98 15.71 -8.03
CA HIS A 97 -11.00 15.56 -6.99
C HIS A 97 -10.49 14.86 -5.72
N GLY A 98 -9.36 14.16 -5.82
CA GLY A 98 -8.73 13.41 -4.74
C GLY A 98 -7.55 12.59 -5.27
N LEU A 99 -6.77 12.01 -4.37
CA LEU A 99 -5.66 11.12 -4.70
C LEU A 99 -5.95 9.69 -4.23
N ARG A 100 -5.59 8.70 -5.05
CA ARG A 100 -5.72 7.26 -4.78
C ARG A 100 -4.36 6.61 -5.01
N ILE A 101 -3.90 5.82 -4.04
CA ILE A 101 -2.57 5.20 -4.08
C ILE A 101 -2.73 3.69 -3.87
N GLU A 102 -2.25 2.93 -4.85
CA GLU A 102 -2.04 1.49 -4.74
C GLU A 102 -0.58 1.24 -4.34
N MET A 103 -0.35 0.61 -3.19
CA MET A 103 0.98 0.31 -2.69
C MET A 103 1.46 -1.03 -3.24
N LYS A 104 2.73 -1.08 -3.64
CA LYS A 104 3.41 -2.29 -4.10
C LYS A 104 4.76 -2.45 -3.42
N ALA A 105 5.22 -3.69 -3.36
CA ALA A 105 6.53 -3.99 -2.83
C ALA A 105 7.65 -3.50 -3.77
N PRO A 106 8.78 -2.96 -3.25
CA PRO A 106 9.93 -2.61 -4.08
C PRO A 106 10.69 -3.84 -4.58
N LYS A 107 11.58 -3.64 -5.55
CA LYS A 107 12.53 -4.67 -6.00
C LYS A 107 13.39 -5.18 -4.81
N PRO A 108 13.77 -6.48 -4.78
CA PRO A 108 13.50 -7.51 -5.78
C PRO A 108 12.13 -8.18 -5.66
N ASN A 109 11.33 -7.84 -4.65
CA ASN A 109 10.03 -8.49 -4.39
C ASN A 109 8.86 -7.76 -5.06
N LYS A 110 9.09 -7.15 -6.24
CA LYS A 110 8.09 -6.33 -6.93
C LYS A 110 6.82 -7.12 -7.16
N SER A 111 5.72 -6.73 -6.51
CA SER A 111 4.41 -7.35 -6.70
C SER A 111 3.81 -6.91 -8.04
N VAL A 112 3.17 -7.85 -8.74
CA VAL A 112 2.45 -7.57 -10.00
C VAL A 112 1.15 -6.85 -9.66
N VAL A 113 0.83 -5.82 -10.42
CA VAL A 113 -0.48 -5.13 -10.34
C VAL A 113 -1.51 -6.00 -11.04
N SER A 114 -2.60 -6.33 -10.35
CA SER A 114 -3.66 -7.15 -10.92
C SER A 114 -4.48 -6.38 -11.96
N ASN A 115 -5.15 -7.10 -12.87
CA ASN A 115 -6.01 -6.47 -13.88
C ASN A 115 -7.12 -5.61 -13.24
N ASN A 116 -7.71 -6.07 -12.12
CA ASN A 116 -8.76 -5.31 -11.43
C ASN A 116 -8.22 -4.00 -10.83
N GLN A 117 -7.00 -4.02 -10.30
CA GLN A 117 -6.33 -2.81 -9.82
C GLN A 117 -6.11 -1.81 -10.95
N ASN A 118 -5.57 -2.26 -12.10
CA ASN A 118 -5.41 -1.40 -13.27
C ASN A 118 -6.73 -0.81 -13.75
N GLN A 119 -7.80 -1.61 -13.78
CA GLN A 119 -9.13 -1.11 -14.16
C GLN A 119 -9.64 -0.02 -13.20
N TRP A 120 -9.44 -0.18 -11.89
CA TRP A 120 -9.83 0.85 -10.93
C TRP A 120 -9.02 2.13 -11.11
N LEU A 121 -7.70 2.03 -11.30
CA LEU A 121 -6.84 3.19 -11.54
C LEU A 121 -7.31 3.98 -12.77
N HIS A 122 -7.58 3.30 -13.89
CA HIS A 122 -8.11 3.95 -15.10
C HIS A 122 -9.48 4.60 -14.87
N ARG A 123 -10.42 3.90 -14.24
CA ARG A 123 -11.76 4.46 -13.95
C ARG A 123 -11.71 5.72 -13.10
N LEU A 124 -10.78 5.78 -12.14
CA LEU A 124 -10.61 6.92 -11.25
C LEU A 124 -9.96 8.10 -11.98
N ASP A 125 -8.93 7.82 -12.78
CA ASP A 125 -8.24 8.81 -13.62
C ASP A 125 -9.21 9.45 -14.64
N ASP A 126 -10.02 8.63 -15.31
CA ASP A 126 -11.02 9.07 -16.30
C ASP A 126 -12.09 10.02 -15.74
N ILE A 127 -12.32 10.00 -14.43
CA ILE A 127 -13.32 10.86 -13.76
C ILE A 127 -12.69 11.95 -12.88
N GLY A 128 -11.39 12.23 -13.06
CA GLY A 128 -10.73 13.40 -12.45
C GLY A 128 -10.09 13.17 -11.08
N TYR A 129 -9.86 11.93 -10.66
CA TYR A 129 -8.97 11.63 -9.53
C TYR A 129 -7.55 11.38 -10.02
N GLN A 130 -6.53 11.72 -9.23
CA GLN A 130 -5.20 11.18 -9.49
C GLN A 130 -5.14 9.76 -8.90
N ALA A 131 -4.84 8.75 -9.72
CA ALA A 131 -4.74 7.37 -9.26
C ALA A 131 -3.39 6.76 -9.68
N VAL A 132 -2.55 6.40 -8.71
CA VAL A 132 -1.17 5.96 -8.96
C VAL A 132 -0.80 4.66 -8.26
N ILE A 133 0.25 4.01 -8.77
CA ILE A 133 0.91 2.89 -8.10
C ILE A 133 2.23 3.40 -7.52
N CYS A 134 2.50 3.10 -6.25
CA CYS A 134 3.76 3.44 -5.59
C CYS A 134 4.45 2.17 -5.08
N TYR A 135 5.74 2.01 -5.36
CA TYR A 135 6.55 0.85 -4.95
C TYR A 135 7.35 1.08 -3.67
N SER A 136 7.19 2.23 -3.02
CA SER A 136 7.83 2.56 -1.74
C SER A 136 7.11 3.70 -1.01
N ALA A 137 7.36 3.84 0.29
CA ALA A 137 6.89 4.98 1.07
C ALA A 137 7.42 6.30 0.49
N SER A 138 8.72 6.35 0.13
CA SER A 138 9.34 7.55 -0.42
C SER A 138 8.70 8.03 -1.73
N GLU A 139 8.32 7.10 -2.61
CA GLU A 139 7.60 7.42 -3.84
C GLU A 139 6.20 7.96 -3.55
N ALA A 140 5.46 7.34 -2.64
CA ALA A 140 4.14 7.83 -2.23
C ALA A 140 4.21 9.21 -1.55
N ILE A 141 5.23 9.46 -0.72
CA ILE A 141 5.48 10.76 -0.10
C ILE A 141 5.72 11.84 -1.16
N ALA A 142 6.53 11.52 -2.18
CA ALA A 142 6.80 12.44 -3.28
C ALA A 142 5.50 12.78 -4.04
N ILE A 143 4.68 11.78 -4.36
CA ILE A 143 3.39 11.99 -5.02
C ILE A 143 2.44 12.84 -4.17
N ILE A 144 2.30 12.54 -2.87
CA ILE A 144 1.44 13.34 -1.98
C ILE A 144 1.94 14.78 -1.92
N THR A 145 3.25 14.99 -1.85
CA THR A 145 3.84 16.34 -1.79
C THR A 145 3.60 17.11 -3.08
N GLU A 146 3.76 16.46 -4.24
CA GLU A 146 3.46 17.04 -5.55
C GLU A 146 1.97 17.38 -5.69
N TYR A 147 1.10 16.44 -5.31
CA TYR A 147 -0.36 16.60 -5.30
C TYR A 147 -0.78 17.82 -4.46
N MET A 148 -0.22 17.96 -3.25
CA MET A 148 -0.50 19.09 -2.37
C MET A 148 0.01 20.42 -2.94
N GLY A 149 0.95 20.42 -3.88
CA GLY A 149 1.34 21.62 -4.63
C GLY A 149 0.24 22.18 -5.54
N HIS A 150 -0.83 21.42 -5.77
CA HIS A 150 -2.05 21.85 -6.46
C HIS A 150 -3.20 22.17 -5.50
N TYR A 151 -2.97 22.13 -4.18
CA TYR A 151 -3.98 22.50 -3.20
C TYR A 151 -4.16 24.02 -3.16
N GLU A 152 -5.38 24.48 -3.42
CA GLU A 152 -5.75 25.89 -3.29
C GLU A 152 -6.54 26.06 -1.99
N GLN A 153 -6.04 26.91 -1.10
CA GLN A 153 -6.83 27.34 0.06
C GLN A 153 -7.96 28.23 -0.46
N SER A 154 -9.20 27.86 -0.17
CA SER A 154 -10.33 28.77 -0.38
C SER A 154 -10.14 29.97 0.54
N ASN A 155 -9.90 31.14 -0.04
CA ASN A 155 -9.86 32.43 0.67
C ASN A 155 -11.21 32.76 1.30
#